data_AF-A0A1X7T7Q7-F1
#
_entry.id   AF-A0A1X7T7Q7-F1
#
_cell.length_a   1.000
_cell.length_b   1.000
_cell.length_c   1.000
_cell.angle_alpha   90.00
_cell.angle_beta   90.00
_cell.angle_gamma   90.00
#
_symmetry.space_group_name_H-M   'P 1'
#
loop_
_entity.id
_entity.type
_entity.pdbx_description
1 polymer ?
#
loop_
_entity_poly.entity_id
_entity_poly.type
_entity_poly.pdbx_seq_one_letter_code
_entity_poly.pdbx_strand_id
1 'polypeptide(L)'
;MNMGEQVSQFLVRPNIAQIENDIMGLLHHVQLFYIEAAKQIKIWFPIEDLILKSLIVLNPSAINSNSSQEVISLAHSFPNIINDTELHNEWREIQFLDPNDLPLCSAMTTIDVDSFWGKCKMTKTSAEEHRFLTVSKLMTSLLSLPHSNADVERIFSQVVLMKTKPWNCLNPARWMPL
;
A
#
# COMPACT_ATOMS: atom_id res chain seq x y z
N MET A 1 -61.83 6.07 0.14
CA MET A 1 -60.57 5.41 -0.28
C MET A 1 -59.71 5.32 0.96
N ASN A 2 -59.67 4.14 1.60
CA ASN A 2 -59.20 3.97 2.97
C ASN A 2 -57.70 3.61 2.96
N MET A 3 -56.82 4.54 3.34
CA MET A 3 -55.36 4.32 3.31
C MET A 3 -54.88 3.16 4.21
N GLY A 4 -55.68 2.75 5.21
CA GLY A 4 -55.33 1.64 6.11
C GLY A 4 -55.32 0.26 5.45
N GLU A 5 -56.07 0.07 4.36
CA GLU A 5 -56.18 -1.23 3.69
C GLU A 5 -54.92 -1.58 2.88
N GLN A 6 -54.24 -0.56 2.34
CA GLN A 6 -52.96 -0.72 1.64
C GLN A 6 -51.80 -0.95 2.60
N VAL A 7 -51.77 -0.28 3.75
CA VAL A 7 -50.71 -0.48 4.76
C VAL A 7 -50.79 -1.88 5.38
N SER A 8 -51.99 -2.42 5.52
CA SER A 8 -52.23 -3.77 6.04
C SER A 8 -51.68 -4.87 5.11
N GLN A 9 -51.63 -4.62 3.80
CA GLN A 9 -51.04 -5.53 2.82
C GLN A 9 -49.50 -5.58 2.91
N PHE A 10 -48.86 -4.48 3.33
CA PHE A 10 -47.40 -4.42 3.57
C PHE A 10 -46.98 -5.00 4.92
N LEU A 11 -47.91 -5.15 5.88
CA LEU A 11 -47.69 -5.79 7.18
C LEU A 11 -47.98 -7.30 7.16
N VAL A 12 -48.34 -7.87 6.00
CA VAL A 12 -48.40 -9.33 5.82
C VAL A 12 -47.01 -9.87 6.08
N ARG A 13 -46.87 -10.58 7.20
CA ARG A 13 -45.60 -11.20 7.59
C ARG A 13 -45.08 -12.00 6.39
N PRO A 14 -43.89 -11.69 5.86
CA PRO A 14 -43.36 -12.44 4.74
C PRO A 14 -43.30 -13.91 5.13
N ASN A 15 -43.72 -14.78 4.21
CA ASN A 15 -43.68 -16.22 4.44
C ASN A 15 -42.26 -16.60 4.85
N ILE A 16 -42.11 -17.33 5.97
CA ILE A 16 -40.79 -17.64 6.56
C ILE A 16 -39.87 -18.30 5.51
N ALA A 17 -40.43 -19.13 4.63
CA ALA A 17 -39.70 -19.75 3.52
C ALA A 17 -39.23 -18.75 2.44
N GLN A 18 -39.95 -17.64 2.23
CA GLN A 18 -39.56 -16.58 1.29
C GLN A 18 -38.36 -15.79 1.85
N ILE A 19 -38.37 -15.49 3.15
CA ILE A 19 -37.27 -14.78 3.84
C ILE A 19 -35.99 -15.62 3.76
N GLU A 20 -36.08 -16.92 4.01
CA GLU A 20 -34.93 -17.83 3.91
C GLU A 20 -34.36 -17.87 2.48
N ASN A 21 -35.22 -17.94 1.46
CA ASN A 21 -34.79 -17.90 0.06
C ASN A 21 -34.17 -16.56 -0.33
N ASP A 22 -34.71 -15.44 0.16
CA ASP A 22 -34.18 -14.10 -0.12
C ASP A 22 -32.82 -13.90 0.58
N ILE A 23 -32.66 -14.40 1.80
CA ILE A 23 -31.37 -14.40 2.53
C ILE A 23 -30.35 -15.27 1.78
N MET A 24 -30.73 -16.47 1.34
CA MET A 24 -29.85 -17.35 0.58
C MET A 24 -29.46 -16.73 -0.77
N GLY A 25 -30.39 -16.05 -1.43
CA GLY A 25 -30.13 -15.26 -2.63
C GLY A 25 -29.14 -14.13 -2.37
N LEU A 26 -29.34 -13.36 -1.30
CA LEU A 26 -28.41 -12.29 -0.91
C LEU A 26 -27.01 -12.84 -0.62
N LEU A 27 -26.90 -13.89 0.19
CA LEU A 27 -25.62 -14.52 0.54
C LEU A 27 -24.91 -15.06 -0.71
N HIS A 28 -25.65 -15.64 -1.66
CA HIS A 28 -25.10 -16.11 -2.92
C HIS A 28 -24.54 -14.95 -3.77
N HIS A 29 -25.26 -13.83 -3.87
CA HIS A 29 -24.77 -12.65 -4.60
C HIS A 29 -23.55 -12.02 -3.92
N VAL A 30 -23.53 -11.95 -2.59
CA VAL A 30 -22.35 -11.49 -1.82
C VAL A 30 -21.16 -12.40 -2.07
N GLN A 31 -21.37 -13.72 -2.08
CA GLN A 31 -20.32 -14.69 -2.41
C GLN A 31 -19.79 -14.48 -3.83
N LEU A 32 -20.67 -14.34 -4.83
CA LEU A 32 -20.28 -14.09 -6.21
C LEU A 32 -19.49 -12.78 -6.35
N PHE A 33 -19.91 -11.73 -5.64
CA PHE A 33 -19.19 -10.46 -5.59
C PHE A 33 -17.76 -10.65 -5.06
N TYR A 34 -17.57 -11.33 -3.93
CA TYR A 34 -16.24 -11.58 -3.38
C TYR A 34 -15.39 -12.47 -4.29
N ILE A 35 -15.99 -13.48 -4.94
CA ILE A 35 -15.29 -14.32 -5.92
C ILE A 35 -14.79 -13.47 -7.09
N GLU A 36 -15.63 -12.61 -7.65
CA GLU A 36 -15.25 -11.76 -8.78
C GLU A 36 -14.22 -10.71 -8.36
N ALA A 37 -14.38 -10.09 -7.19
CA ALA A 37 -13.38 -9.19 -6.62
C ALA A 37 -12.02 -9.87 -6.48
N ALA A 38 -11.97 -11.11 -5.97
CA ALA A 38 -10.73 -11.88 -5.84
C ALA A 38 -10.11 -12.22 -7.20
N LYS A 39 -10.91 -12.55 -8.22
CA LYS A 39 -10.42 -12.78 -9.59
C LYS A 39 -9.81 -11.51 -10.18
N GLN A 40 -10.48 -10.37 -10.02
CA GLN A 40 -9.96 -9.09 -10.48
C GLN A 40 -8.64 -8.77 -9.75
N ILE A 41 -8.58 -8.89 -8.42
CA ILE A 41 -7.33 -8.70 -7.67
C ILE A 41 -6.22 -9.60 -8.23
N LYS A 42 -6.50 -10.87 -8.56
CA LYS A 42 -5.51 -11.77 -9.16
C LYS A 42 -5.06 -11.35 -10.56
N ILE A 43 -5.92 -10.73 -11.37
CA ILE A 43 -5.57 -10.24 -12.71
C ILE A 43 -4.72 -8.97 -12.63
N TRP A 44 -5.09 -8.04 -11.75
CA TRP A 44 -4.47 -6.72 -11.65
C TRP A 44 -3.23 -6.71 -10.76
N PHE A 45 -3.16 -7.60 -9.77
CA PHE A 45 -2.00 -7.73 -8.90
C PHE A 45 -1.10 -8.85 -9.43
N PRO A 46 0.13 -8.54 -9.89
CA PRO A 46 1.04 -9.56 -10.37
C PRO A 46 1.65 -10.30 -9.16
N ILE A 47 0.88 -11.20 -8.54
CA ILE A 47 1.30 -11.97 -7.34
C ILE A 47 2.60 -12.74 -7.59
N GLU A 48 2.89 -13.09 -8.85
CA GLU A 48 4.10 -13.80 -9.26
C GLU A 48 5.30 -12.89 -9.53
N ASP A 49 5.13 -11.57 -9.45
CA ASP A 49 6.19 -10.59 -9.70
C ASP A 49 7.38 -10.81 -8.78
N LEU A 50 8.55 -11.02 -9.39
CA LEU A 50 9.80 -11.23 -8.69
C LEU A 50 10.21 -9.99 -7.88
N ILE A 51 9.85 -8.79 -8.35
CA ILE A 51 10.12 -7.53 -7.66
C ILE A 51 9.34 -7.48 -6.35
N LEU A 52 8.05 -7.81 -6.37
CA LEU A 52 7.22 -7.81 -5.15
C LEU A 52 7.72 -8.82 -4.12
N LYS A 53 8.21 -9.99 -4.55
CA LYS A 53 8.85 -10.96 -3.65
C LYS A 53 10.15 -10.41 -3.04
N SER A 54 10.94 -9.69 -3.85
CA SER A 54 12.18 -9.09 -3.37
C SER A 54 11.98 -7.89 -2.42
N LEU A 55 10.78 -7.30 -2.34
CA LEU A 55 10.46 -6.24 -1.36
C LEU A 55 10.49 -6.72 0.10
N ILE A 56 10.64 -8.03 0.36
CA ILE A 56 10.90 -8.54 1.70
C ILE A 56 12.13 -7.90 2.37
N VAL A 57 13.06 -7.37 1.57
CA VAL A 57 14.24 -6.63 2.06
C VAL A 57 13.90 -5.34 2.80
N LEU A 58 12.69 -4.80 2.63
CA LEU A 58 12.21 -3.65 3.37
C LEU A 58 12.02 -3.96 4.85
N ASN A 59 11.77 -5.22 5.20
CA ASN A 59 11.55 -5.58 6.60
C ASN A 59 12.88 -5.56 7.36
N PRO A 60 13.01 -4.75 8.43
CA PRO A 60 14.21 -4.73 9.27
C PRO A 60 14.59 -6.09 9.84
N SER A 61 13.61 -6.94 10.13
CA SER A 61 13.83 -8.29 10.64
C SER A 61 14.55 -9.20 9.64
N ALA A 62 14.48 -8.89 8.34
CA ALA A 62 15.09 -9.67 7.27
C ALA A 62 16.52 -9.21 6.91
N ILE A 63 17.01 -8.11 7.48
CA ILE A 63 18.34 -7.54 7.16
C ILE A 63 19.47 -8.56 7.26
N ASN A 64 19.47 -9.39 8.31
CA ASN A 64 20.51 -10.40 8.54
C ASN A 64 20.32 -11.66 7.67
N SER A 65 19.11 -11.88 7.15
CA SER A 65 18.79 -13.03 6.31
C SER A 65 19.04 -12.74 4.82
N ASN A 66 18.89 -11.49 4.41
CA ASN A 66 19.05 -11.09 3.01
C ASN A 66 20.52 -10.86 2.65
N SER A 67 20.90 -11.32 1.47
CA SER A 67 22.25 -11.07 0.95
C SER A 67 22.36 -9.66 0.36
N SER A 68 23.55 -9.07 0.39
CA SER A 68 23.80 -7.78 -0.28
C SER A 68 23.47 -7.85 -1.78
N GLN A 69 23.60 -9.04 -2.41
CA GLN A 69 23.29 -9.26 -3.82
C GLN A 69 21.80 -9.12 -4.13
N GLU A 70 20.90 -9.50 -3.22
CA GLU A 70 19.45 -9.35 -3.40
C GLU A 70 19.05 -7.87 -3.39
N VAL A 71 19.66 -7.08 -2.50
CA VAL A 71 19.42 -5.63 -2.40
C VAL A 71 19.94 -4.90 -3.64
N ILE A 72 21.11 -5.30 -4.14
CA ILE A 72 21.67 -4.75 -5.39
C ILE A 72 20.81 -5.14 -6.59
N SER A 73 20.37 -6.40 -6.67
CA SER A 73 19.47 -6.87 -7.75
C SER A 73 18.16 -6.10 -7.76
N LEU A 74 17.63 -5.78 -6.58
CA LEU A 74 16.47 -4.92 -6.43
C LEU A 74 16.76 -3.48 -6.87
N ALA A 75 17.90 -2.91 -6.48
CA ALA A 75 18.30 -1.57 -6.90
C ALA A 75 18.45 -1.45 -8.43
N HIS A 76 18.96 -2.48 -9.11
CA HIS A 76 19.01 -2.54 -10.58
C HIS A 76 17.63 -2.51 -11.24
N SER A 77 16.58 -2.95 -10.54
CA SER A 77 15.20 -2.82 -11.03
C SER A 77 14.70 -1.37 -11.00
N PHE A 78 15.39 -0.49 -10.26
CA PHE A 78 15.05 0.92 -10.09
C PHE A 78 16.27 1.84 -10.32
N PRO A 79 16.84 1.87 -11.55
CA PRO A 79 18.11 2.55 -11.84
C PRO A 79 18.10 4.06 -11.61
N ASN A 80 16.92 4.68 -11.55
CA ASN A 80 16.77 6.12 -11.32
C ASN A 80 16.91 6.53 -9.85
N ILE A 81 16.99 5.56 -8.92
CA ILE A 81 17.01 5.85 -7.49
C ILE A 81 18.44 6.07 -6.99
N ILE A 82 19.37 5.14 -7.28
CA ILE A 82 20.67 4.99 -6.57
C ILE A 82 21.80 4.40 -7.44
N ASN A 83 23.05 4.63 -7.02
CA ASN A 83 24.28 4.01 -7.52
C ASN A 83 24.71 2.78 -6.66
N ASP A 84 25.17 1.71 -7.31
CA ASP A 84 25.37 0.38 -6.69
C ASP A 84 26.56 0.30 -5.71
N THR A 85 27.60 1.11 -5.90
CA THR A 85 28.86 0.96 -5.16
C THR A 85 28.76 1.27 -3.67
N GLU A 86 28.00 2.31 -3.32
CA GLU A 86 27.81 2.74 -1.92
C GLU A 86 26.77 1.86 -1.22
N LEU A 87 25.76 1.39 -1.96
CA LEU A 87 24.70 0.53 -1.47
C LEU A 87 25.23 -0.77 -0.86
N HIS A 88 26.18 -1.44 -1.54
CA HIS A 88 26.77 -2.68 -1.05
C HIS A 88 27.49 -2.48 0.29
N ASN A 89 28.26 -1.40 0.41
CA ASN A 89 29.06 -1.11 1.60
C ASN A 89 28.17 -0.71 2.78
N GLU A 90 27.22 0.20 2.57
CA GLU A 90 26.28 0.62 3.60
C GLU A 90 25.40 -0.55 4.07
N TRP A 91 24.91 -1.40 3.16
CA TRP A 91 24.11 -2.57 3.53
C TRP A 91 24.90 -3.53 4.41
N ARG A 92 26.14 -3.81 4.03
CA ARG A 92 27.03 -4.68 4.81
C ARG A 92 27.32 -4.07 6.18
N GLU A 93 27.52 -2.75 6.26
CA GLU A 93 27.73 -2.05 7.52
C GLU A 93 26.54 -2.22 8.47
N ILE A 94 25.31 -2.08 7.97
CA ILE A 94 24.07 -2.30 8.75
C ILE A 94 24.00 -3.74 9.31
N GLN A 95 24.45 -4.74 8.54
CA GLN A 95 24.46 -6.14 8.98
C GLN A 95 25.50 -6.42 10.09
N PHE A 96 26.61 -5.69 10.12
CA PHE A 96 27.68 -5.86 11.11
C PHE A 96 27.60 -4.91 12.30
N LEU A 97 26.66 -3.96 12.27
CA LEU A 97 26.44 -3.03 13.37
C LEU A 97 25.93 -3.75 14.61
N ASP A 98 26.50 -3.36 15.76
CA ASP A 98 25.97 -3.81 17.04
C ASP A 98 24.52 -3.30 17.17
N PRO A 99 23.57 -4.14 17.61
CA PRO A 99 22.20 -3.71 17.90
C PRO A 99 22.10 -2.47 18.79
N ASN A 100 23.15 -2.17 19.56
CA ASN A 100 23.25 -0.98 20.41
C ASN A 100 23.76 0.29 19.72
N ASP A 101 24.46 0.18 18.58
CA ASP A 101 25.09 1.31 17.86
C ASP A 101 24.15 1.98 16.85
N LEU A 102 23.10 1.28 16.47
CA LEU A 102 21.99 1.85 15.74
C LEU A 102 21.00 2.42 16.79
N PRO A 103 20.25 3.52 16.55
CA PRO A 103 19.19 4.00 17.46
C PRO A 103 17.94 3.07 17.49
N LEU A 104 18.24 1.78 17.52
CA LEU A 104 17.46 0.59 17.33
C LEU A 104 17.69 -0.40 18.48
N CYS A 105 18.23 0.10 19.59
CA CYS A 105 18.09 -0.52 20.89
C CYS A 105 16.62 -0.85 21.16
N SER A 106 16.37 -2.15 21.36
CA SER A 106 15.18 -2.81 21.92
C SER A 106 14.09 -3.35 21.00
N ALA A 107 14.04 -3.04 19.70
CA ALA A 107 12.98 -3.64 18.86
C ALA A 107 13.15 -3.57 17.33
N MET A 108 14.07 -4.34 16.74
CA MET A 108 13.95 -4.65 15.29
C MET A 108 12.63 -5.36 14.93
N THR A 109 11.91 -5.90 15.93
CA THR A 109 10.64 -6.61 15.78
C THR A 109 9.38 -5.80 16.12
N THR A 110 9.49 -4.62 16.75
CA THR A 110 8.30 -3.77 17.08
C THR A 110 8.36 -2.37 16.49
N ILE A 111 9.48 -1.98 15.88
CA ILE A 111 9.58 -0.71 15.16
C ILE A 111 8.92 -0.88 13.79
N ASP A 112 7.97 0.01 13.52
CA ASP A 112 7.35 0.19 12.23
C ASP A 112 8.41 0.39 11.12
N VAL A 113 8.18 -0.21 9.95
CA VAL A 113 9.17 -0.28 8.86
C VAL A 113 9.56 1.12 8.40
N ASP A 114 8.60 2.04 8.28
CA ASP A 114 8.87 3.42 7.87
C ASP A 114 9.73 4.15 8.92
N SER A 115 9.41 3.93 10.19
CA SER A 115 10.14 4.50 11.32
C SER A 115 11.59 4.00 11.40
N PHE A 116 11.84 2.73 11.05
CA PHE A 116 13.19 2.17 10.99
C PHE A 116 14.04 2.89 9.94
N TRP A 117 13.58 2.90 8.68
CA TRP A 117 14.35 3.50 7.59
C TRP A 117 14.44 5.03 7.71
N GLY A 118 13.44 5.67 8.33
CA GLY A 118 13.50 7.07 8.72
C GLY A 118 14.65 7.36 9.70
N LYS A 119 14.85 6.52 10.71
CA LYS A 119 15.98 6.65 11.66
C LYS A 119 17.33 6.37 10.99
N CYS A 120 17.43 5.36 10.14
CA CYS A 120 18.64 5.09 9.36
C CYS A 120 19.04 6.32 8.51
N LYS A 121 18.06 6.97 7.87
CA LYS A 121 18.27 8.20 7.10
C LYS A 121 18.81 9.36 7.95
N MET A 122 18.36 9.48 9.20
CA MET A 122 18.78 10.53 10.13
C MET A 122 20.10 10.25 10.83
N THR A 123 20.62 9.02 10.73
CA THR A 123 21.85 8.61 11.41
C THR A 123 23.06 9.27 10.73
N LYS A 124 23.86 9.99 11.53
CA LYS A 124 25.05 10.70 11.07
C LYS A 124 26.31 10.13 11.70
N THR A 125 27.42 10.25 10.99
CA THR A 125 28.76 9.95 11.49
C THR A 125 29.26 11.09 12.38
N SER A 126 30.40 10.89 13.03
CA SER A 126 31.09 11.95 13.80
C SER A 126 31.52 13.14 12.94
N ALA A 127 31.59 12.97 11.62
CA ALA A 127 31.86 14.02 10.64
C ALA A 127 30.59 14.74 10.16
N GLU A 128 29.43 14.52 10.80
CA GLU A 128 28.10 15.04 10.43
C GLU A 128 27.55 14.58 9.08
N GLU A 129 28.20 13.62 8.43
CA GLU A 129 27.76 13.01 7.18
C GLU A 129 26.71 11.92 7.42
N HIS A 130 25.79 11.73 6.48
CA HIS A 130 24.78 10.68 6.58
C HIS A 130 25.40 9.29 6.43
N ARG A 131 25.25 8.45 7.46
CA ARG A 131 25.93 7.14 7.55
C ARG A 131 25.34 6.08 6.60
N PHE A 132 24.03 6.13 6.36
CA PHE A 132 23.30 5.16 5.51
C PHE A 132 22.44 5.86 4.45
N LEU A 133 22.98 6.89 3.80
CA LEU A 133 22.21 7.74 2.90
C LEU A 133 21.62 6.93 1.74
N THR A 134 22.44 6.06 1.14
CA THR A 134 22.11 5.31 -0.07
C THR A 134 21.05 4.25 0.23
N VAL A 135 21.31 3.36 1.19
CA VAL A 135 20.34 2.33 1.59
C VAL A 135 19.02 2.97 2.05
N SER A 136 19.08 4.01 2.88
CA SER A 136 17.85 4.64 3.39
C SER A 136 17.06 5.32 2.27
N LYS A 137 17.74 5.92 1.28
CA LYS A 137 17.08 6.48 0.10
C LYS A 137 16.40 5.38 -0.73
N LEU A 138 17.01 4.20 -0.86
CA LEU A 138 16.41 3.07 -1.59
C LEU A 138 15.12 2.65 -0.90
N MET A 139 15.24 2.33 0.38
CA MET A 139 14.14 1.74 1.15
C MET A 139 12.98 2.72 1.31
N THR A 140 13.25 4.00 1.59
CA THR A 140 12.18 5.01 1.66
C THR A 140 11.51 5.27 0.31
N SER A 141 12.23 5.15 -0.80
CA SER A 141 11.64 5.27 -2.15
C SER A 141 10.76 4.05 -2.47
N LEU A 142 11.21 2.85 -2.12
CA LEU A 142 10.44 1.63 -2.29
C LEU A 142 9.18 1.60 -1.42
N LEU A 143 9.25 2.11 -0.19
CA LEU A 143 8.09 2.27 0.71
C LEU A 143 7.08 3.29 0.19
N SER A 144 7.53 4.26 -0.60
CA SER A 144 6.66 5.25 -1.25
C SER A 144 5.98 4.72 -2.52
N LEU A 145 6.32 3.51 -2.98
CA LEU A 145 5.63 2.90 -4.12
C LEU A 145 4.16 2.69 -3.74
N PRO A 146 3.21 3.19 -4.54
CA PRO A 146 1.79 2.98 -4.27
C PRO A 146 1.50 1.48 -4.36
N HIS A 147 1.25 0.86 -3.21
CA HIS A 147 0.92 -0.56 -3.13
C HIS A 147 -0.47 -0.88 -3.72
N SER A 148 -1.30 0.14 -4.01
CA SER A 148 -2.64 -0.06 -4.54
C SER A 148 -3.09 1.06 -5.47
N ASN A 149 -3.77 0.68 -6.55
CA ASN A 149 -4.48 1.60 -7.42
C ASN A 149 -5.64 2.31 -6.68
N ALA A 150 -6.06 1.82 -5.51
CA ALA A 150 -7.16 2.36 -4.73
C ALA A 150 -6.93 3.80 -4.25
N ASP A 151 -5.69 4.18 -3.91
CA ASP A 151 -5.39 5.56 -3.51
C ASP A 151 -5.50 6.52 -4.69
N VAL A 152 -5.04 6.07 -5.85
CA VAL A 152 -5.16 6.77 -7.13
C VAL A 152 -6.63 6.85 -7.55
N GLU A 153 -7.40 5.77 -7.43
CA GLU A 153 -8.84 5.70 -7.70
C GLU A 153 -9.66 6.54 -6.73
N ARG A 154 -9.24 6.68 -5.46
CA ARG A 154 -9.86 7.59 -4.49
C ARG A 154 -9.66 9.04 -4.91
N ILE A 155 -8.45 9.43 -5.31
CA ILE A 155 -8.19 10.76 -5.86
C ILE A 155 -8.99 10.97 -7.15
N PHE A 156 -9.01 10.00 -8.06
CA PHE A 156 -9.81 10.09 -9.28
C PHE A 156 -11.31 10.17 -9.01
N SER A 157 -11.84 9.46 -8.02
CA SER A 157 -13.24 9.55 -7.60
C SER A 157 -13.57 10.94 -7.08
N GLN A 158 -12.67 11.55 -6.29
CA GLN A 158 -12.81 12.94 -5.85
C GLN A 158 -12.78 13.93 -7.02
N VAL A 159 -11.89 13.73 -7.99
CA VAL A 159 -11.80 14.57 -9.21
C VAL A 159 -13.04 14.40 -10.10
N VAL A 160 -13.56 13.17 -10.23
CA VAL A 160 -14.81 12.89 -10.96
C VAL A 160 -16.00 13.54 -10.27
N LEU A 161 -16.07 13.51 -8.93
CA LEU A 161 -17.09 14.23 -8.16
C LEU A 161 -17.04 15.74 -8.40
N MET A 162 -15.85 16.34 -8.51
CA MET A 162 -15.67 17.76 -8.84
C MET A 162 -16.12 18.09 -10.27
N LYS A 163 -15.96 17.15 -11.21
CA LYS A 163 -16.40 17.33 -12.61
C LYS A 163 -17.90 17.13 -12.82
N THR A 164 -18.54 16.28 -12.01
CA THR A 164 -19.92 15.80 -12.24
C THR A 164 -20.95 16.48 -11.35
N LYS A 165 -20.56 17.01 -10.18
CA LYS A 165 -21.49 17.72 -9.29
C LYS A 165 -21.59 19.20 -9.70
N PRO A 166 -22.78 19.69 -10.08
CA PRO A 166 -22.96 21.03 -10.66
C PRO A 166 -22.54 22.18 -9.72
N TRP A 167 -22.53 21.95 -8.40
CA TRP A 167 -22.14 22.93 -7.39
C TRP A 167 -20.62 23.04 -7.16
N ASN A 168 -19.83 22.09 -7.66
CA ASN A 168 -18.37 22.01 -7.48
C ASN A 168 -17.60 21.97 -8.83
N CYS A 169 -18.28 22.19 -9.95
CA CYS A 169 -17.67 22.21 -11.27
C CYS A 169 -16.66 23.37 -11.39
N LEU A 170 -15.37 23.03 -11.34
CA LEU A 170 -14.32 23.95 -11.76
C LEU A 170 -14.45 24.16 -13.28
N ASN A 171 -14.79 25.37 -13.69
CA ASN A 171 -14.91 25.73 -15.11
C ASN A 171 -13.56 25.47 -15.82
N PRO A 172 -13.50 24.56 -16.82
CA PRO A 172 -12.25 24.21 -17.49
C PRO A 172 -11.62 25.38 -18.28
N ALA A 173 -12.35 26.49 -18.49
CA ALA A 173 -11.86 27.67 -19.19
C ALA A 173 -10.72 28.45 -18.48
N ARG A 174 -10.38 28.11 -17.22
CA ARG A 174 -9.30 28.78 -16.47
C ARG A 174 -7.90 28.19 -16.68
N TRP A 175 -7.80 27.08 -17.43
CA TRP A 175 -6.56 26.30 -17.56
C TRP A 175 -5.79 26.50 -18.88
N MET A 176 -6.20 27.45 -19.73
CA MET A 176 -5.36 27.86 -20.86
C MET A 176 -4.34 28.91 -20.40
N PRO A 177 -3.03 28.67 -20.57
CA PRO A 177 -2.02 29.69 -20.29
C PRO A 177 -2.16 30.84 -21.28
N LEU A 178 -2.07 32.07 -20.77
CA LEU A 178 -1.75 33.26 -21.58
C LEU A 178 -0.26 33.23 -21.95
#